data_AF-A0A2G3J8D0-F1
#
_entry.id   AF-A0A2G3J8D0-F1
#
_cell.length_a   1.000
_cell.length_b   1.000
_cell.length_c   1.000
_cell.angle_alpha   90.00
_cell.angle_beta   90.00
_cell.angle_gamma   90.00
#
_symmetry.space_group_name_H-M   'P 1'
#
loop_
_entity.id
_entity.type
_entity.pdbx_description
1 polymer ?
#
loop_
_entity_poly.entity_id
_entity_poly.type
_entity_poly.pdbx_seq_one_letter_code
_entity_poly.pdbx_strand_id
1 'polypeptide(L)'
;MKRVMEQAPYIPRCSDDKTATKKRPTVYAVRWPYMQVNRPGMVSWLVFDCDHADVFRWEAAGLPPPNLIVTNREGRGDGFHLFYAITPVCTTEAARSRPQDYMRAIRDRMVELLGADPNYHGSGVTKTPGHPWWHTIELHAHEYSLGELNEYFELPKRERRFGKVPDLSLHHHARHATLFHELRYFAYSIVGGMKEQSTYDAFYSRLMTEAQRLNNYGSKRGFFDFKRMVPHTDLRSSQVRATVRSIARWTWNKYTGDGRCHRGVMALDKSLPLPDRQRLAAERTHSERTKKTGERVLTACRVLRQKGEQLTQVAIAALTRLSRQTVAKYQQLIDEFDWLAPEAPAPKEEGARQPMVVKFAACQIPAPPAAVGESGIAAVDSPVRGARLRLVVGGAPPELDSS
;
A
#
# COMPACT_ATOMS: atom_id res chain seq x y z
N MET A 1 0.98 26.70 17.86
CA MET A 1 -0.40 26.10 17.91
C MET A 1 -1.09 25.84 16.56
N LYS A 2 -0.97 26.75 15.57
CA LYS A 2 -1.66 26.67 14.26
C LYS A 2 -1.54 25.30 13.55
N ARG A 3 -0.33 24.73 13.51
CA ARG A 3 -0.06 23.42 12.87
C ARG A 3 -0.82 22.25 13.51
N VAL A 4 -1.03 22.27 14.83
CA VAL A 4 -1.79 21.20 15.52
C VAL A 4 -3.22 21.16 14.98
N MET A 5 -3.86 22.32 14.83
CA MET A 5 -5.22 22.42 14.29
C MET A 5 -5.28 22.05 12.81
N GLU A 6 -4.27 22.44 12.02
CA GLU A 6 -4.19 22.09 10.60
C GLU A 6 -3.98 20.59 10.39
N GLN A 7 -3.12 19.95 11.17
CA GLN A 7 -2.74 18.55 10.98
C GLN A 7 -3.65 17.57 11.74
N ALA A 8 -4.48 18.03 12.67
CA ALA A 8 -5.47 17.20 13.31
C ALA A 8 -6.50 16.66 12.29
N PRO A 9 -7.14 15.51 12.58
CA PRO A 9 -8.34 15.08 11.85
C PRO A 9 -9.42 16.17 11.85
N TYR A 10 -10.36 16.12 10.90
CA TYR A 10 -11.55 17.01 10.94
C TYR A 10 -12.45 16.70 12.14
N ILE A 11 -12.56 15.43 12.51
CA ILE A 11 -13.29 14.94 13.70
C ILE A 11 -12.34 14.06 14.53
N PRO A 12 -11.41 14.64 15.28
CA PRO A 12 -10.50 13.88 16.13
C PRO A 12 -11.26 13.17 17.25
N ARG A 13 -10.64 12.08 17.74
CA ARG A 13 -11.02 11.52 19.03
C ARG A 13 -10.53 12.43 20.16
N CYS A 14 -11.32 12.56 21.22
CA CYS A 14 -10.98 13.32 22.41
C CYS A 14 -11.59 12.71 23.68
N SER A 15 -11.03 13.04 24.85
CA SER A 15 -11.48 12.53 26.16
C SER A 15 -10.91 13.35 27.32
N ASP A 16 -11.49 13.18 28.51
CA ASP A 16 -10.95 13.74 29.75
C ASP A 16 -9.84 12.88 30.37
N ASP A 17 -9.83 11.58 30.08
CA ASP A 17 -9.13 10.54 30.86
C ASP A 17 -8.31 9.58 29.98
N LYS A 18 -7.72 10.05 28.88
CA LYS A 18 -6.97 9.26 27.88
C LYS A 18 -7.75 8.14 27.15
N THR A 19 -9.05 7.91 27.44
CA THR A 19 -9.82 6.79 26.85
C THR A 19 -10.30 6.99 25.40
N ALA A 20 -10.14 8.18 24.83
CA ALA A 20 -10.50 8.50 23.44
C ALA A 20 -11.98 8.22 23.07
N THR A 21 -12.90 8.35 24.02
CA THR A 21 -14.33 7.97 23.89
C THR A 21 -15.12 8.88 22.94
N LYS A 22 -14.81 10.18 22.90
CA LYS A 22 -15.62 11.18 22.20
C LYS A 22 -15.02 11.48 20.83
N LYS A 23 -15.88 11.83 19.86
CA LYS A 23 -15.49 12.32 18.53
C LYS A 23 -16.16 13.65 18.30
N ARG A 24 -15.39 14.71 18.07
CA ARG A 24 -15.89 16.09 17.93
C ARG A 24 -15.15 16.80 16.81
N PRO A 25 -15.74 17.80 16.13
CA PRO A 25 -14.99 18.66 15.22
C PRO A 25 -13.78 19.28 15.92
N THR A 26 -12.67 19.47 15.20
CA THR A 26 -11.39 19.92 15.76
C THR A 26 -11.51 21.17 16.64
N VAL A 27 -12.33 22.13 16.21
CA VAL A 27 -12.61 23.40 16.93
C VAL A 27 -13.22 23.21 18.32
N TYR A 28 -13.89 22.08 18.56
CA TYR A 28 -14.44 21.71 19.88
C TYR A 28 -13.53 20.72 20.60
N ALA A 29 -12.86 19.83 19.87
CA ALA A 29 -11.99 18.81 20.44
C ALA A 29 -10.78 19.41 21.17
N VAL A 30 -10.29 20.58 20.72
CA VAL A 30 -9.20 21.32 21.40
C VAL A 30 -9.55 21.75 22.84
N ARG A 31 -10.84 21.78 23.20
CA ARG A 31 -11.33 22.08 24.56
C ARG A 31 -11.27 20.89 25.51
N TRP A 32 -10.78 19.74 25.03
CA TRP A 32 -10.59 18.54 25.84
C TRP A 32 -9.11 18.36 26.17
N PRO A 33 -8.77 17.86 27.36
CA PRO A 33 -7.39 17.70 27.76
C PRO A 33 -6.67 16.65 26.91
N TYR A 34 -7.36 15.65 26.36
CA TYR A 34 -6.74 14.70 25.44
C TYR A 34 -7.41 14.74 24.07
N MET A 35 -6.61 14.83 23.00
CA MET A 35 -7.08 14.91 21.62
C MET A 35 -6.14 14.14 20.67
N GLN A 36 -6.71 13.57 19.62
CA GLN A 36 -5.94 13.01 18.51
C GLN A 36 -5.36 14.13 17.63
N VAL A 37 -4.04 14.14 17.44
CA VAL A 37 -3.32 15.19 16.68
C VAL A 37 -2.92 14.78 15.26
N ASN A 38 -2.88 13.48 14.96
CA ASN A 38 -2.54 12.95 13.63
C ASN A 38 -3.78 12.50 12.87
N ARG A 39 -3.83 12.76 11.55
CA ARG A 39 -4.93 12.34 10.68
C ARG A 39 -4.97 10.81 10.52
N PRO A 40 -6.14 10.20 10.27
CA PRO A 40 -6.20 8.80 9.87
C PRO A 40 -5.39 8.57 8.59
N GLY A 41 -4.47 7.61 8.61
CA GLY A 41 -3.64 7.27 7.45
C GLY A 41 -2.49 8.25 7.16
N MET A 42 -2.21 9.23 8.03
CA MET A 42 -1.09 10.15 7.86
C MET A 42 -0.52 10.60 9.21
N VAL A 43 0.80 10.51 9.37
CA VAL A 43 1.52 10.93 10.57
C VAL A 43 2.30 12.19 10.24
N SER A 44 1.93 13.30 10.87
CA SER A 44 2.57 14.62 10.73
C SER A 44 3.31 15.04 12.02
N TRP A 45 3.03 14.35 13.12
CA TRP A 45 3.64 14.54 14.44
C TRP A 45 4.16 13.21 14.97
N LEU A 46 5.44 13.16 15.34
CA LEU A 46 5.96 12.14 16.24
C LEU A 46 5.75 12.63 17.67
N VAL A 47 4.97 11.88 18.45
CA VAL A 47 4.64 12.24 19.83
C VAL A 47 5.18 11.16 20.75
N PHE A 48 5.90 11.59 21.78
CA PHE A 48 6.54 10.72 22.76
C PHE A 48 5.95 11.02 24.14
N ASP A 49 5.34 10.02 24.80
CA ASP A 49 4.85 10.11 26.19
C ASP A 49 5.99 9.69 27.12
N CYS A 50 6.44 10.61 27.97
CA CYS A 50 7.56 10.42 28.89
C CYS A 50 7.04 10.54 30.33
N ASP A 51 7.25 9.51 31.15
CA ASP A 51 6.79 9.43 32.54
C ASP A 51 7.93 9.68 33.55
N HIS A 52 8.92 10.49 33.20
CA HIS A 52 10.05 10.84 34.07
C HIS A 52 10.19 12.36 34.22
N ALA A 53 10.88 12.83 35.26
CA ALA A 53 10.98 14.27 35.53
C ALA A 53 11.89 15.06 34.56
N ASP A 54 12.81 14.40 33.84
CA ASP A 54 13.79 15.06 32.97
C ASP A 54 13.19 15.50 31.62
N VAL A 55 12.58 16.69 31.59
CA VAL A 55 11.96 17.28 30.39
C VAL A 55 12.98 17.60 29.29
N PHE A 56 14.23 17.89 29.68
CA PHE A 56 15.31 18.32 28.76
C PHE A 56 16.21 17.17 28.34
N ARG A 57 15.82 15.92 28.62
CA ARG A 57 16.57 14.72 28.24
C ARG A 57 16.97 14.67 26.76
N TRP A 58 16.18 15.27 25.88
CA TRP A 58 16.49 15.38 24.45
C TRP A 58 17.82 16.10 24.20
N GLU A 59 18.15 17.14 24.99
CA GLU A 59 19.40 17.89 24.90
C GLU A 59 20.59 17.02 25.34
N ALA A 60 20.45 16.33 26.47
CA ALA A 60 21.46 15.39 26.96
C ALA A 60 21.67 14.19 26.03
N ALA A 61 20.63 13.77 25.32
CA ALA A 61 20.67 12.71 24.31
C ALA A 61 21.23 13.17 22.95
N GLY A 62 21.55 14.46 22.78
CA GLY A 62 22.04 15.04 21.53
C GLY A 62 20.98 15.08 20.41
N LEU A 63 19.70 15.04 20.77
CA LEU A 63 18.59 15.15 19.83
C LEU A 63 18.29 16.63 19.51
N PRO A 64 17.70 16.92 18.34
CA PRO A 64 17.26 18.27 18.03
C PRO A 64 16.13 18.69 18.99
N PRO A 65 15.91 20.00 19.19
CA PRO A 65 14.83 20.46 20.04
C PRO A 65 13.46 19.97 19.54
N PRO A 66 12.54 19.57 20.42
CA PRO A 66 11.16 19.30 20.05
C PRO A 66 10.46 20.60 19.66
N ASN A 67 9.41 20.52 18.85
CA ASN A 67 8.59 21.68 18.53
C ASN A 67 7.76 22.15 19.72
N LEU A 68 7.13 21.19 20.41
CA LEU A 68 6.27 21.45 21.56
C LEU A 68 6.62 20.51 22.71
N ILE A 69 6.56 21.06 23.92
CA ILE A 69 6.64 20.33 25.17
C ILE A 69 5.32 20.55 25.89
N VAL A 70 4.60 19.47 26.21
CA VAL A 70 3.31 19.53 26.90
C VAL A 70 3.42 18.78 28.23
N THR A 71 3.63 19.52 29.31
CA THR A 71 3.83 18.99 30.65
C THR A 71 2.54 19.06 31.47
N ASN A 72 2.50 18.28 32.55
CA ASN A 72 1.59 18.59 33.64
C ASN A 72 1.93 19.97 34.23
N ARG A 73 0.94 20.65 34.79
CA ARG A 73 1.19 21.81 35.63
C ARG A 73 2.06 21.40 36.83
N GLU A 74 2.90 22.32 37.28
CA GLU A 74 3.76 22.11 38.45
C GLU A 74 2.96 21.53 39.63
N GLY A 75 3.52 20.48 40.25
CA GLY A 75 2.92 19.79 41.39
C GLY A 75 1.84 18.75 41.08
N ARG A 76 1.56 18.43 39.80
CA ARG A 76 0.54 17.42 39.40
C ARG A 76 1.10 16.15 38.72
N GLY A 77 2.37 15.82 38.96
CA GLY A 77 3.03 14.58 38.54
C GLY A 77 3.95 14.73 37.33
N ASP A 78 4.77 13.71 37.08
CA ASP A 78 6.01 13.80 36.29
C ASP A 78 5.89 13.44 34.80
N GLY A 79 4.67 13.42 34.26
CA GLY A 79 4.43 13.04 32.86
C GLY A 79 4.42 14.23 31.89
N PHE A 80 5.07 14.08 30.73
CA PHE A 80 5.04 15.09 29.65
C PHE A 80 5.05 14.45 28.26
N HIS A 81 4.55 15.19 27.27
CA HIS A 81 4.60 14.79 25.87
C HIS A 81 5.55 15.70 25.09
N LEU A 82 6.44 15.11 24.30
CA LEU A 82 7.25 15.83 23.32
C LEU A 82 6.67 15.66 21.93
N PHE A 83 6.62 16.76 21.17
CA PHE A 83 6.09 16.78 19.81
C PHE A 83 7.19 17.18 18.83
N TYR A 84 7.43 16.34 17.84
CA TYR A 84 8.28 16.64 16.69
C TYR A 84 7.41 16.70 15.43
N ALA A 85 7.37 17.87 14.80
CA ALA A 85 6.72 18.09 13.53
C ALA A 85 7.59 17.47 12.44
N ILE A 86 7.02 16.52 11.69
CA ILE A 86 7.72 15.88 10.58
C ILE A 86 7.03 16.16 9.25
N THR A 87 7.76 16.00 8.15
CA THR A 87 7.15 15.88 6.83
C THR A 87 6.16 14.72 6.81
N PRO A 88 4.87 14.96 6.50
CA PRO A 88 3.83 13.97 6.70
C PRO A 88 4.08 12.64 5.97
N VAL A 89 3.99 11.54 6.71
CA VAL A 89 4.16 10.17 6.18
C VAL A 89 2.82 9.49 6.05
N CYS A 90 2.48 9.02 4.84
CA CYS A 90 1.26 8.27 4.58
C CYS A 90 1.37 6.84 5.15
N THR A 91 0.47 6.48 6.05
CA THR A 91 0.42 5.18 6.77
C THR A 91 -0.69 4.26 6.29
N THR A 92 -1.37 4.60 5.19
CA THR A 92 -2.36 3.70 4.56
C THR A 92 -1.70 2.45 3.99
N GLU A 93 -2.46 1.35 3.85
CA GLU A 93 -1.97 0.08 3.30
C GLU A 93 -1.50 0.19 1.85
N ALA A 94 -2.07 1.14 1.09
CA ALA A 94 -1.69 1.39 -0.31
C ALA A 94 -0.38 2.20 -0.44
N ALA A 95 0.09 2.80 0.65
CA ALA A 95 1.30 3.62 0.62
C ALA A 95 2.58 2.79 0.60
N ARG A 96 3.68 3.43 0.21
CA ARG A 96 5.00 2.78 0.15
C ARG A 96 5.43 2.34 1.55
N SER A 97 5.85 1.09 1.68
CA SER A 97 6.34 0.54 2.96
C SER A 97 7.65 1.17 3.42
N ARG A 98 8.53 1.60 2.49
CA ARG A 98 9.87 2.14 2.84
C ARG A 98 9.82 3.39 3.73
N PRO A 99 9.09 4.47 3.38
CA PRO A 99 8.94 5.62 4.28
C PRO A 99 8.34 5.26 5.64
N GLN A 100 7.37 4.33 5.68
CA GLN A 100 6.75 3.89 6.93
C GLN A 100 7.74 3.11 7.81
N ASP A 101 8.52 2.20 7.22
CA ASP A 101 9.59 1.45 7.90
C ASP A 101 10.64 2.41 8.45
N TYR A 102 11.04 3.42 7.67
CA TYR A 102 12.05 4.39 8.07
C TYR A 102 11.56 5.29 9.21
N MET A 103 10.33 5.81 9.11
CA MET A 103 9.69 6.57 10.19
C MET A 103 9.60 5.74 11.48
N ARG A 104 9.20 4.46 11.39
CA ARG A 104 9.16 3.55 12.56
C ARG A 104 10.54 3.39 13.19
N ALA A 105 11.58 3.15 12.39
CA ALA A 105 12.94 3.00 12.90
C ALA A 105 13.46 4.25 13.62
N ILE A 106 13.20 5.44 13.06
CA ILE A 106 13.54 6.73 13.68
C ILE A 106 12.80 6.89 15.00
N ARG A 107 11.48 6.66 15.00
CA ARG A 107 10.66 6.74 16.22
C ARG A 107 11.18 5.78 17.29
N ASP A 108 11.42 4.51 16.95
CA ASP A 108 11.86 3.50 17.91
C ASP A 108 13.21 3.91 18.55
N ARG A 109 14.13 4.45 17.74
CA ARG A 109 15.41 4.96 18.25
C ARG A 109 15.22 6.19 19.15
N MET A 110 14.34 7.11 18.77
CA MET A 110 14.04 8.28 19.60
C MET A 110 13.32 7.90 20.90
N VAL A 111 12.46 6.88 20.91
CA VAL A 111 11.85 6.33 22.13
C VAL A 111 12.92 5.89 23.12
N GLU A 112 13.93 5.14 22.65
CA GLU A 112 15.05 4.68 23.49
C GLU A 112 15.84 5.87 24.06
N LEU A 113 16.21 6.83 23.21
CA LEU A 113 17.02 7.99 23.59
C LEU A 113 16.28 8.92 24.56
N LEU A 114 14.99 9.13 24.32
CA LEU A 114 14.12 9.98 25.15
C LEU A 114 13.58 9.27 26.39
N GLY A 115 13.78 7.96 26.55
CA GLY A 115 13.17 7.19 27.65
C GLY A 115 11.64 7.24 27.65
N ALA A 116 11.03 7.30 26.46
CA ALA A 116 9.57 7.37 26.30
C ALA A 116 8.91 5.97 26.40
N ASP A 117 7.59 5.92 26.59
CA ASP A 117 6.84 4.66 26.60
C ASP A 117 6.87 3.97 25.21
N PRO A 118 7.45 2.76 25.08
CA PRO A 118 7.51 2.04 23.81
C PRO A 118 6.14 1.57 23.29
N ASN A 119 5.16 1.42 24.17
CA ASN A 119 3.80 1.01 23.80
C ASN A 119 2.96 2.21 23.32
N TYR A 120 3.44 3.44 23.52
CA TYR A 120 2.78 4.64 23.05
C TYR A 120 3.05 4.87 21.56
N HIS A 121 2.06 4.59 20.72
CA HIS A 121 2.20 4.69 19.27
C HIS A 121 1.78 6.04 18.68
N GLY A 122 1.37 7.02 19.50
CA GLY A 122 0.93 8.36 19.06
C GLY A 122 -0.31 8.37 18.14
N SER A 123 -0.95 7.21 17.93
CA SER A 123 -2.13 7.03 17.07
C SER A 123 -3.46 7.21 17.81
N GLY A 124 -3.43 7.18 19.15
CA GLY A 124 -4.56 7.42 20.03
C GLY A 124 -4.77 8.91 20.32
N VAL A 125 -5.04 9.23 21.59
CA VAL A 125 -5.11 10.61 22.06
C VAL A 125 -3.80 11.01 22.75
N THR A 126 -3.45 12.28 22.63
CA THR A 126 -2.25 12.88 23.24
C THR A 126 -2.69 14.00 24.17
N LYS A 127 -1.82 14.48 25.08
CA LYS A 127 -2.10 15.74 25.77
C LYS A 127 -2.32 16.83 24.74
N THR A 128 -3.42 17.56 24.83
CA THR A 128 -3.82 18.59 23.86
C THR A 128 -2.95 19.82 24.04
N PRO A 129 -2.06 20.16 23.08
CA PRO A 129 -1.25 21.37 23.19
C PRO A 129 -2.13 22.62 23.28
N GLY A 130 -1.79 23.54 24.18
CA GLY A 130 -2.53 24.80 24.41
C GLY A 130 -3.82 24.66 25.24
N HIS A 131 -4.18 23.46 25.70
CA HIS A 131 -5.32 23.28 26.61
C HIS A 131 -4.97 23.76 28.03
N PRO A 132 -5.87 24.47 28.74
CA PRO A 132 -5.56 25.03 30.06
C PRO A 132 -5.08 24.00 31.09
N TRP A 133 -5.55 22.75 31.02
CA TRP A 133 -5.14 21.69 31.95
C TRP A 133 -3.63 21.37 31.89
N TRP A 134 -2.98 21.63 30.77
CA TRP A 134 -1.56 21.38 30.56
C TRP A 134 -0.76 22.67 30.53
N HIS A 135 0.54 22.57 30.76
CA HIS A 135 1.47 23.64 30.44
C HIS A 135 2.13 23.29 29.10
N THR A 136 2.03 24.20 28.12
CA THR A 136 2.57 23.98 26.77
C THR A 136 3.64 25.02 26.48
N ILE A 137 4.84 24.54 26.14
CA ILE A 137 5.96 25.36 25.70
C ILE A 137 6.16 25.09 24.21
N GLU A 138 6.17 26.14 23.39
CA GLU A 138 6.45 26.09 21.95
C GLU A 138 7.89 26.58 21.73
N LEU A 139 8.79 25.69 21.32
CA LEU A 139 10.20 26.04 21.11
C LEU A 139 10.43 26.59 19.71
N HIS A 140 9.88 25.95 18.68
CA HIS A 140 10.00 26.41 17.29
C HIS A 140 8.95 25.78 16.35
N ALA A 141 8.81 26.36 15.16
CA ALA A 141 7.87 25.92 14.13
C ALA A 141 8.49 25.04 13.02
N HIS A 142 9.80 24.77 13.07
CA HIS A 142 10.53 23.99 12.06
C HIS A 142 9.92 22.61 11.80
N GLU A 143 9.87 22.19 10.54
CA GLU A 143 9.39 20.87 10.13
C GLU A 143 10.58 19.99 9.78
N TYR A 144 10.78 18.93 10.58
CA TYR A 144 11.89 18.02 10.39
C TYR A 144 11.64 17.04 9.24
N SER A 145 12.64 16.86 8.39
CA SER A 145 12.65 15.68 7.52
C SER A 145 13.07 14.44 8.30
N LEU A 146 12.62 13.25 7.87
CA LEU A 146 13.10 12.00 8.49
C LEU A 146 14.62 11.81 8.33
N GLY A 147 15.19 12.30 7.24
CA GLY A 147 16.64 12.26 7.01
C GLY A 147 17.39 13.11 8.03
N GLU A 148 16.90 14.32 8.27
CA GLU A 148 17.45 15.28 9.23
C GLU A 148 17.42 14.73 10.66
N LEU A 149 16.30 14.15 11.12
CA LEU A 149 16.25 13.52 12.46
C LEU A 149 17.29 12.40 12.61
N ASN A 150 17.56 11.68 11.53
CA ASN A 150 18.53 10.60 11.49
C ASN A 150 19.99 11.10 11.39
N GLU A 151 20.26 12.41 11.27
CA GLU A 151 21.62 12.95 11.37
C GLU A 151 22.12 12.96 12.83
N TYR A 152 21.21 12.97 13.80
CA TYR A 152 21.53 13.06 15.23
C TYR A 152 21.83 11.72 15.89
N PHE A 153 21.54 10.60 15.22
CA PHE A 153 21.82 9.27 15.74
C PHE A 153 21.98 8.25 14.63
N GLU A 154 22.77 7.22 14.89
CA GLU A 154 22.83 6.07 14.00
C GLU A 154 21.65 5.13 14.24
N LEU A 155 20.89 4.84 13.20
CA LEU A 155 19.94 3.73 13.24
C LEU A 155 20.72 2.41 13.32
N PRO A 156 20.32 1.49 14.21
CA PRO A 156 20.95 0.18 14.27
C PRO A 156 20.86 -0.45 12.88
N LYS A 157 22.02 -0.87 12.34
CA LYS A 157 22.10 -1.54 11.05
C LYS A 157 21.12 -2.71 11.11
N ARG A 158 20.06 -2.65 10.29
CA ARG A 158 19.13 -3.75 10.13
C ARG A 158 19.97 -4.95 9.70
N GLU A 159 20.31 -5.83 10.64
CA GLU A 159 21.07 -7.04 10.34
C GLU A 159 20.34 -7.70 9.20
N ARG A 160 21.04 -7.88 8.07
CA ARG A 160 20.50 -8.58 6.93
C ARG A 160 20.15 -9.98 7.46
N ARG A 161 18.85 -10.25 7.63
CA ARG A 161 18.30 -11.50 8.18
C ARG A 161 18.48 -12.69 7.22
N PHE A 162 19.55 -12.70 6.45
CA PHE A 162 19.98 -13.86 5.69
C PHE A 162 20.91 -14.66 6.60
N GLY A 163 20.35 -15.62 7.34
CA GLY A 163 21.14 -16.61 8.08
C GLY A 163 20.63 -16.95 9.49
N LYS A 164 19.95 -16.03 10.17
CA LYS A 164 19.25 -16.37 11.44
C LYS A 164 17.87 -16.94 11.12
N VAL A 165 17.46 -17.98 11.86
CA VAL A 165 16.06 -18.43 11.91
C VAL A 165 15.22 -17.16 12.15
N PRO A 166 14.26 -16.82 11.27
CA PRO A 166 13.45 -15.63 11.45
C PRO A 166 12.88 -15.66 12.85
N ASP A 167 12.88 -14.52 13.53
CA ASP A 167 12.07 -14.37 14.72
C ASP A 167 10.61 -14.61 14.31
N LEU A 168 10.16 -15.84 14.57
CA LEU A 168 8.84 -16.35 14.21
C LEU A 168 7.75 -15.56 14.93
N SER A 169 8.10 -14.80 15.98
CA SER A 169 7.17 -13.92 16.68
C SER A 169 6.61 -12.81 15.80
N LEU A 170 7.37 -12.33 14.81
CA LEU A 170 6.95 -11.29 13.85
C LEU A 170 5.89 -11.76 12.86
N HIS A 171 5.71 -13.08 12.71
CA HIS A 171 4.72 -13.69 11.82
C HIS A 171 3.51 -14.26 12.56
N HIS A 172 3.35 -13.97 13.86
CA HIS A 172 2.24 -14.44 14.70
C HIS A 172 0.83 -14.07 14.18
N HIS A 173 0.71 -13.20 13.18
CA HIS A 173 -0.57 -12.85 12.56
C HIS A 173 -0.85 -13.61 11.25
N ALA A 174 0.10 -14.37 10.70
CA ALA A 174 -0.03 -15.03 9.39
C ALA A 174 0.40 -16.51 9.43
N ARG A 175 -0.59 -17.42 9.57
CA ARG A 175 -0.41 -18.89 9.55
C ARG A 175 0.38 -19.40 8.34
N HIS A 176 0.05 -18.91 7.15
CA HIS A 176 0.72 -19.31 5.90
C HIS A 176 2.19 -18.90 5.85
N ALA A 177 2.50 -17.68 6.32
CA ALA A 177 3.87 -17.19 6.36
C ALA A 177 4.71 -17.97 7.38
N THR A 178 4.12 -18.25 8.55
CA THR A 178 4.76 -19.06 9.60
C THR A 178 5.10 -20.47 9.08
N LEU A 179 4.12 -21.18 8.51
CA LEU A 179 4.36 -22.51 7.93
C LEU A 179 5.43 -22.49 6.86
N PHE A 180 5.39 -21.49 5.97
CA PHE A 180 6.37 -21.35 4.90
C PHE A 180 7.79 -21.15 5.44
N HIS A 181 7.96 -20.29 6.43
CA HIS A 181 9.26 -20.00 7.03
C HIS A 181 9.82 -21.21 7.77
N GLU A 182 9.05 -21.85 8.65
CA GLU A 182 9.51 -23.04 9.38
C GLU A 182 9.87 -24.18 8.42
N LEU A 183 9.00 -24.46 7.46
CA LEU A 183 9.17 -25.60 6.55
C LEU A 183 10.33 -25.37 5.56
N ARG A 184 10.58 -24.14 5.09
CA ARG A 184 11.67 -23.91 4.12
C ARG A 184 13.05 -24.07 4.76
N TYR A 185 13.24 -23.68 6.02
CA TYR A 185 14.54 -23.89 6.68
C TYR A 185 14.80 -25.36 6.99
N PHE A 186 13.74 -26.10 7.35
CA PHE A 186 13.83 -27.56 7.44
C PHE A 186 14.17 -28.18 6.08
N ALA A 187 13.54 -27.72 4.99
CA ALA A 187 13.86 -28.20 3.65
C ALA A 187 15.33 -27.94 3.28
N TYR A 188 15.87 -26.78 3.65
CA TYR A 188 17.26 -26.41 3.39
C TYR A 188 18.27 -27.28 4.15
N SER A 189 17.94 -27.72 5.37
CA SER A 189 18.85 -28.54 6.18
C SER A 189 18.94 -29.98 5.68
N ILE A 190 17.87 -30.53 5.08
CA ILE A 190 17.84 -31.93 4.66
C ILE A 190 18.09 -32.16 3.17
N VAL A 191 17.90 -31.14 2.30
CA VAL A 191 17.90 -31.34 0.84
C VAL A 191 19.25 -31.83 0.30
N GLY A 192 20.37 -31.47 0.92
CA GLY A 192 21.70 -31.95 0.52
C GLY A 192 21.78 -33.48 0.60
N GLY A 193 21.59 -34.04 1.80
CA GLY A 193 21.59 -35.49 2.00
C GLY A 193 20.47 -36.21 1.24
N MET A 194 19.28 -35.62 1.14
CA MET A 194 18.16 -36.24 0.40
C MET A 194 18.40 -36.29 -1.12
N LYS A 195 19.19 -35.38 -1.69
CA LYS A 195 19.60 -35.46 -3.11
C LYS A 195 20.61 -36.57 -3.36
N GLU A 196 21.48 -36.82 -2.39
CA GLU A 196 22.52 -37.86 -2.48
C GLU A 196 21.94 -39.26 -2.23
N GLN A 197 20.94 -39.38 -1.36
CA GLN A 197 20.46 -40.66 -0.84
C GLN A 197 19.03 -41.03 -1.30
N SER A 198 18.30 -40.14 -1.96
CA SER A 198 16.86 -40.31 -2.18
C SER A 198 16.31 -39.58 -3.41
N THR A 199 15.02 -39.80 -3.70
CA THR A 199 14.31 -39.19 -4.84
C THR A 199 13.54 -37.94 -4.42
N TYR A 200 13.12 -37.14 -5.42
CA TYR A 200 12.26 -35.98 -5.21
C TYR A 200 10.95 -36.34 -4.49
N ASP A 201 10.34 -37.49 -4.80
CA ASP A 201 9.08 -37.91 -4.19
C ASP A 201 9.24 -38.27 -2.71
N ALA A 202 10.37 -38.88 -2.34
CA ALA A 202 10.73 -39.13 -0.95
C ALA A 202 10.96 -37.81 -0.18
N PHE A 203 11.65 -36.85 -0.81
CA PHE A 203 11.83 -35.50 -0.26
C PHE A 203 10.50 -34.75 -0.07
N TYR A 204 9.63 -34.78 -1.08
CA TYR A 204 8.30 -34.17 -0.99
C TYR A 204 7.45 -34.81 0.12
N SER A 205 7.48 -36.13 0.24
CA SER A 205 6.76 -36.87 1.28
C SER A 205 7.28 -36.50 2.67
N ARG A 206 8.61 -36.40 2.85
CA ARG A 206 9.23 -35.97 4.10
C ARG A 206 8.82 -34.55 4.50
N LEU A 207 8.78 -33.62 3.53
CA LEU A 207 8.29 -32.26 3.76
C LEU A 207 6.79 -32.23 4.09
N MET A 208 5.98 -33.11 3.48
CA MET A 208 4.55 -33.20 3.79
C MET A 208 4.32 -33.61 5.24
N THR A 209 5.03 -34.64 5.73
CA THR A 209 4.96 -35.09 7.13
C THR A 209 5.35 -33.98 8.08
N GLU A 210 6.44 -33.27 7.81
CA GLU A 210 6.87 -32.16 8.66
C GLU A 210 5.89 -30.98 8.63
N ALA A 211 5.33 -30.66 7.46
CA ALA A 211 4.33 -29.61 7.32
C ALA A 211 3.05 -29.92 8.10
N GLN A 212 2.62 -31.19 8.12
CA GLN A 212 1.48 -31.63 8.93
C GLN A 212 1.78 -31.49 10.43
N ARG A 213 3.01 -31.81 10.86
CA ARG A 213 3.45 -31.63 12.26
C ARG A 213 3.46 -30.15 12.67
N LEU A 214 3.91 -29.27 11.79
CA LEU A 214 3.96 -27.81 12.01
C LEU A 214 2.59 -27.12 11.95
N ASN A 215 1.62 -27.73 11.27
CA ASN A 215 0.25 -27.22 11.12
C ASN A 215 -0.61 -27.48 12.37
N ASN A 216 -0.20 -26.93 13.52
CA ASN A 216 -0.86 -27.07 14.82
C ASN A 216 -1.22 -25.70 15.44
N TYR A 217 -1.72 -24.80 14.60
CA TYR A 217 -2.08 -23.41 14.92
C TYR A 217 -3.30 -23.29 15.84
N GLY A 218 -4.17 -24.31 15.86
CA GLY A 218 -5.37 -24.42 16.69
C GLY A 218 -5.16 -24.13 18.17
N SER A 219 -4.83 -25.16 18.96
CA SER A 219 -4.90 -25.09 20.42
C SER A 219 -3.54 -24.91 21.12
N LYS A 220 -2.42 -24.95 20.38
CA LYS A 220 -1.07 -25.05 20.98
C LYS A 220 -0.14 -23.85 20.74
N ARG A 221 -0.46 -22.98 19.77
CA ARG A 221 0.41 -21.85 19.36
C ARG A 221 -0.19 -20.46 19.58
N GLY A 222 -1.36 -20.37 20.20
CA GLY A 222 -1.96 -19.09 20.61
C GLY A 222 -2.34 -18.14 19.46
N PHE A 223 -2.50 -18.65 18.23
CA PHE A 223 -2.95 -17.81 17.11
C PHE A 223 -4.43 -17.45 17.30
N PHE A 224 -4.75 -16.16 17.31
CA PHE A 224 -6.11 -15.66 17.56
C PHE A 224 -6.64 -14.91 16.32
N ASP A 225 -7.81 -15.30 15.83
CA ASP A 225 -8.52 -14.56 14.79
C ASP A 225 -9.29 -13.41 15.45
N PHE A 226 -8.68 -12.23 15.53
CA PHE A 226 -9.30 -11.04 16.12
C PHE A 226 -10.60 -10.62 15.41
N LYS A 227 -10.82 -11.02 14.15
CA LYS A 227 -12.05 -10.70 13.42
C LYS A 227 -13.23 -11.61 13.81
N ARG A 228 -12.94 -12.83 14.23
CA ARG A 228 -13.94 -13.84 14.60
C ARG A 228 -13.98 -14.16 16.09
N MET A 229 -13.10 -13.57 16.89
CA MET A 229 -12.93 -13.83 18.32
C MET A 229 -12.79 -15.33 18.67
N VAL A 230 -12.09 -16.08 17.81
CA VAL A 230 -11.84 -17.51 18.01
C VAL A 230 -10.35 -17.83 17.79
N PRO A 231 -9.81 -18.86 18.45
CA PRO A 231 -8.51 -19.42 18.08
C PRO A 231 -8.50 -19.79 16.59
N HIS A 232 -7.40 -19.47 15.92
CA HIS A 232 -7.23 -19.81 14.53
C HIS A 232 -7.15 -21.33 14.36
N THR A 233 -7.99 -21.90 13.50
CA THR A 233 -7.91 -23.32 13.15
C THR A 233 -6.64 -23.65 12.36
N ASP A 234 -6.31 -24.93 12.24
CA ASP A 234 -5.23 -25.39 11.37
C ASP A 234 -5.51 -25.07 9.90
N LEU A 235 -4.46 -24.96 9.09
CA LEU A 235 -4.60 -24.79 7.64
C LEU A 235 -5.22 -26.05 7.03
N ARG A 236 -6.04 -25.85 5.98
CA ARG A 236 -6.63 -26.98 5.25
C ARG A 236 -5.53 -27.79 4.55
N SER A 237 -5.72 -29.09 4.39
CA SER A 237 -4.74 -29.98 3.74
C SER A 237 -4.34 -29.52 2.33
N SER A 238 -5.26 -28.88 1.59
CA SER A 238 -4.96 -28.28 0.28
C SER A 238 -4.01 -27.09 0.35
N GLN A 239 -4.15 -26.26 1.40
CA GLN A 239 -3.28 -25.12 1.65
C GLN A 239 -1.88 -25.57 2.07
N VAL A 240 -1.79 -26.52 2.99
CA VAL A 240 -0.52 -27.15 3.39
C VAL A 240 0.19 -27.74 2.17
N ARG A 241 -0.55 -28.49 1.35
CA ARG A 241 -0.01 -29.11 0.12
C ARG A 241 0.51 -28.08 -0.88
N ALA A 242 -0.17 -26.94 -1.03
CA ALA A 242 0.30 -25.86 -1.90
C ALA A 242 1.63 -25.27 -1.42
N THR A 243 1.76 -25.01 -0.11
CA THR A 243 2.99 -24.51 0.51
C THR A 243 4.13 -25.50 0.38
N VAL A 244 3.89 -26.78 0.69
CA VAL A 244 4.88 -27.87 0.53
C VAL A 244 5.36 -27.95 -0.92
N ARG A 245 4.44 -27.96 -1.90
CA ARG A 245 4.79 -28.02 -3.33
C ARG A 245 5.67 -26.86 -3.76
N SER A 246 5.38 -25.65 -3.30
CA SER A 246 6.18 -24.47 -3.60
C SER A 246 7.60 -24.62 -3.06
N ILE A 247 7.73 -24.98 -1.79
CA ILE A 247 9.03 -25.15 -1.12
C ILE A 247 9.82 -26.31 -1.73
N ALA A 248 9.20 -27.47 -1.89
CA ALA A 248 9.84 -28.67 -2.42
C ALA A 248 10.42 -28.43 -3.81
N ARG A 249 9.61 -27.87 -4.72
CA ARG A 249 10.04 -27.60 -6.09
C ARG A 249 11.16 -26.58 -6.16
N TRP A 250 11.07 -25.49 -5.40
CA TRP A 250 12.13 -24.48 -5.41
C TRP A 250 13.42 -25.02 -4.78
N THR A 251 13.32 -25.66 -3.62
CA THR A 251 14.47 -26.16 -2.88
C THR A 251 15.20 -27.25 -3.67
N TRP A 252 14.46 -28.20 -4.26
CA TRP A 252 15.08 -29.25 -5.07
C TRP A 252 15.81 -28.69 -6.31
N ASN A 253 15.18 -27.77 -7.04
CA ASN A 253 15.72 -27.32 -8.33
C ASN A 253 16.70 -26.14 -8.24
N LYS A 254 16.62 -25.33 -7.19
CA LYS A 254 17.31 -24.03 -7.11
C LYS A 254 18.16 -23.84 -5.86
N TYR A 255 17.94 -24.63 -4.81
CA TYR A 255 18.77 -24.51 -3.60
C TYR A 255 20.05 -25.31 -3.78
N THR A 256 21.16 -24.58 -3.70
CA THR A 256 22.54 -25.07 -3.87
C THR A 256 23.31 -25.07 -2.55
N GLY A 257 22.76 -24.50 -1.47
CA GLY A 257 23.40 -24.43 -0.15
C GLY A 257 24.67 -23.57 -0.09
N ASP A 258 25.23 -23.19 -1.24
CA ASP A 258 26.27 -22.20 -1.34
C ASP A 258 25.67 -20.81 -1.09
N GLY A 259 26.35 -19.97 -0.31
CA GLY A 259 25.96 -18.57 -0.13
C GLY A 259 26.04 -17.74 -1.41
N ARG A 260 26.07 -18.37 -2.60
CA ARG A 260 26.08 -17.75 -3.91
C ARG A 260 24.68 -17.22 -4.20
N CYS A 261 24.43 -16.00 -3.75
CA CYS A 261 23.29 -15.22 -4.21
C CYS A 261 23.35 -15.12 -5.75
N HIS A 262 22.34 -15.60 -6.45
CA HIS A 262 22.19 -15.45 -7.89
C HIS A 262 22.12 -13.94 -8.22
N ARG A 263 23.23 -13.32 -8.63
CA ARG A 263 23.37 -11.85 -8.78
C ARG A 263 22.76 -11.29 -10.08
N GLY A 264 21.73 -11.95 -10.59
CA GLY A 264 21.07 -11.59 -11.84
C GLY A 264 21.79 -12.10 -13.09
N VAL A 265 21.12 -11.94 -14.22
CA VAL A 265 21.46 -12.56 -15.50
C VAL A 265 22.68 -11.92 -16.18
N MET A 266 23.17 -10.77 -15.68
CA MET A 266 24.27 -10.01 -16.29
C MET A 266 25.66 -10.33 -15.75
N ALA A 267 25.76 -11.08 -14.65
CA ALA A 267 27.05 -11.46 -14.02
C ALA A 267 28.06 -10.29 -13.91
N LEU A 268 27.58 -9.07 -13.60
CA LEU A 268 28.41 -7.85 -13.56
C LEU A 268 29.52 -7.95 -12.50
N ASP A 269 30.69 -7.39 -12.83
CA ASP A 269 31.86 -7.37 -11.95
C ASP A 269 31.56 -6.66 -10.61
N LYS A 270 32.18 -7.15 -9.53
CA LYS A 270 32.09 -6.62 -8.17
C LYS A 270 32.77 -5.26 -8.02
N SER A 271 33.81 -5.00 -8.81
CA SER A 271 34.58 -3.75 -8.76
C SER A 271 33.73 -2.54 -9.17
N LEU A 272 32.69 -2.75 -9.97
CA LEU A 272 31.80 -1.70 -10.44
C LEU A 272 30.95 -1.10 -9.29
N PRO A 273 30.89 0.24 -9.19
CA PRO A 273 29.99 0.92 -8.26
C PRO A 273 28.54 0.45 -8.41
N LEU A 274 27.79 0.44 -7.30
CA LEU A 274 26.39 0.03 -7.30
C LEU A 274 25.51 0.83 -8.29
N PRO A 275 25.65 2.17 -8.41
CA PRO A 275 24.86 2.95 -9.37
C PRO A 275 25.06 2.49 -10.81
N ASP A 276 26.30 2.20 -11.22
CA ASP A 276 26.61 1.77 -12.58
C ASP A 276 26.03 0.39 -12.88
N ARG A 277 26.12 -0.53 -11.92
CA ARG A 277 25.50 -1.85 -12.07
C ARG A 277 23.97 -1.78 -12.19
N GLN A 278 23.35 -0.86 -11.45
CA GLN A 278 21.91 -0.61 -11.56
C GLN A 278 21.53 0.00 -12.91
N ARG A 279 22.33 0.94 -13.43
CA ARG A 279 22.14 1.52 -14.76
C ARG A 279 22.22 0.46 -15.85
N LEU A 280 23.28 -0.35 -15.87
CA LEU A 280 23.46 -1.44 -16.83
C LEU A 280 22.32 -2.47 -16.77
N ALA A 281 21.87 -2.83 -15.56
CA ALA A 281 20.73 -3.72 -15.37
C ALA A 281 19.41 -3.12 -15.89
N ALA A 282 19.20 -1.82 -15.69
CA ALA A 282 18.04 -1.10 -16.20
C ALA A 282 18.06 -1.03 -17.75
N GLU A 283 19.20 -0.72 -18.36
CA GLU A 283 19.39 -0.69 -19.81
C GLU A 283 19.05 -2.03 -20.45
N ARG A 284 19.61 -3.13 -19.93
CA ARG A 284 19.28 -4.48 -20.41
C ARG A 284 17.79 -4.78 -20.27
N THR A 285 17.21 -4.51 -19.10
CA THR A 285 15.79 -4.78 -18.86
C THR A 285 14.89 -3.98 -19.78
N HIS A 286 15.27 -2.73 -20.08
CA HIS A 286 14.56 -1.87 -21.02
C HIS A 286 14.67 -2.45 -22.44
N SER A 287 15.88 -2.80 -22.90
CA SER A 287 16.12 -3.42 -24.20
C SER A 287 15.30 -4.71 -24.41
N GLU A 288 15.30 -5.62 -23.43
CA GLU A 288 14.52 -6.87 -23.48
C GLU A 288 13.01 -6.60 -23.54
N ARG A 289 12.50 -5.62 -22.76
CA ARG A 289 11.08 -5.23 -22.81
C ARG A 289 10.72 -4.61 -24.14
N THR A 290 11.59 -3.78 -24.70
CA THR A 290 11.40 -3.13 -25.99
C THR A 290 11.35 -4.18 -27.10
N LYS A 291 12.32 -5.11 -27.13
CA LYS A 291 12.35 -6.23 -28.07
C LYS A 291 11.09 -7.08 -27.99
N LYS A 292 10.70 -7.52 -26.79
CA LYS A 292 9.49 -8.34 -26.58
C LYS A 292 8.21 -7.61 -26.98
N THR A 293 8.17 -6.29 -26.81
CA THR A 293 7.02 -5.47 -27.24
C THR A 293 6.98 -5.36 -28.77
N GLY A 294 8.13 -5.15 -29.42
CA GLY A 294 8.25 -5.19 -30.87
C GLY A 294 7.82 -6.54 -31.47
N GLU A 295 8.27 -7.66 -30.89
CA GLU A 295 7.85 -9.00 -31.31
C GLU A 295 6.33 -9.21 -31.21
N ARG A 296 5.69 -8.68 -30.16
CA ARG A 296 4.24 -8.70 -30.01
C ARG A 296 3.54 -7.88 -31.09
N VAL A 297 4.06 -6.70 -31.42
CA VAL A 297 3.54 -5.83 -32.48
C VAL A 297 3.65 -6.54 -33.84
N LEU A 298 4.81 -7.12 -34.17
CA LEU A 298 5.01 -7.87 -35.41
C LEU A 298 4.09 -9.09 -35.51
N THR A 299 3.92 -9.82 -34.41
CA THR A 299 2.98 -10.96 -34.35
C THR A 299 1.55 -10.50 -34.63
N ALA A 300 1.14 -9.35 -34.09
CA ALA A 300 -0.17 -8.78 -34.37
C ALA A 300 -0.33 -8.33 -35.83
N CYS A 301 0.70 -7.74 -36.42
CA CYS A 301 0.69 -7.34 -37.83
C CYS A 301 0.51 -8.56 -38.75
N ARG A 302 1.19 -9.68 -38.47
CA ARG A 302 1.01 -10.95 -39.19
C ARG A 302 -0.43 -11.46 -39.12
N VAL A 303 -1.04 -11.42 -37.93
CA VAL A 303 -2.43 -11.87 -37.73
C VAL A 303 -3.42 -10.97 -38.48
N LEU A 304 -3.24 -9.64 -38.46
CA LEU A 304 -4.11 -8.71 -39.18
C LEU A 304 -4.01 -8.90 -40.69
N ARG A 305 -2.80 -9.11 -41.22
CA ARG A 305 -2.57 -9.38 -42.65
C ARG A 305 -3.21 -10.70 -43.09
N GLN A 306 -3.14 -11.74 -42.28
CA GLN A 306 -3.84 -13.01 -42.55
C GLN A 306 -5.37 -12.87 -42.58
N LYS A 307 -5.92 -11.90 -41.85
CA LYS A 307 -7.36 -11.60 -41.85
C LYS A 307 -7.80 -10.65 -42.97
N GLY A 308 -6.87 -10.10 -43.75
CA GLY A 308 -7.16 -9.06 -44.76
C GLY A 308 -7.54 -7.71 -44.16
N GLU A 309 -7.25 -7.47 -42.88
CA GLU A 309 -7.53 -6.19 -42.22
C GLU A 309 -6.36 -5.21 -42.42
N GLN A 310 -6.66 -3.90 -42.48
CA GLN A 310 -5.63 -2.88 -42.60
C GLN A 310 -4.78 -2.77 -41.33
N LEU A 311 -3.46 -2.57 -41.51
CA LEU A 311 -2.45 -2.41 -40.46
C LEU A 311 -2.53 -1.04 -39.78
N THR A 312 -3.68 -0.72 -39.19
CA THR A 312 -3.85 0.54 -38.44
C THR A 312 -3.32 0.41 -37.02
N GLN A 313 -2.79 1.50 -36.46
CA GLN A 313 -2.33 1.55 -35.06
C GLN A 313 -3.42 1.12 -34.06
N VAL A 314 -4.70 1.39 -34.38
CA VAL A 314 -5.85 1.04 -33.54
C VAL A 314 -6.09 -0.47 -33.54
N ALA A 315 -6.07 -1.11 -34.71
CA ALA A 315 -6.23 -2.56 -34.83
C ALA A 315 -5.09 -3.31 -34.13
N ILE A 316 -3.85 -2.86 -34.30
CA ILE A 316 -2.68 -3.45 -33.63
C ILE A 316 -2.76 -3.27 -32.11
N ALA A 317 -3.16 -2.09 -31.64
CA ALA A 317 -3.35 -1.82 -30.21
C ALA A 317 -4.44 -2.72 -29.59
N ALA A 318 -5.56 -2.91 -30.28
CA ALA A 318 -6.65 -3.78 -29.85
C ALA A 318 -6.19 -5.25 -29.71
N LEU A 319 -5.46 -5.76 -30.69
CA LEU A 319 -4.98 -7.15 -30.68
C LEU A 319 -3.88 -7.39 -29.64
N THR A 320 -2.94 -6.45 -29.52
CA THR A 320 -1.81 -6.56 -28.57
C THR A 320 -2.17 -6.20 -27.13
N ARG A 321 -3.33 -5.55 -26.90
CA ARG A 321 -3.71 -4.90 -25.63
C ARG A 321 -2.68 -3.86 -25.17
N LEU A 322 -2.04 -3.19 -26.11
CA LEU A 322 -1.14 -2.06 -25.86
C LEU A 322 -1.88 -0.75 -26.12
N SER A 323 -1.41 0.35 -25.54
CA SER A 323 -1.96 1.66 -25.86
C SER A 323 -1.56 2.06 -27.29
N ARG A 324 -2.40 2.86 -27.97
CA ARG A 324 -2.06 3.42 -29.28
C ARG A 324 -0.72 4.17 -29.26
N GLN A 325 -0.46 4.93 -28.20
CA GLN A 325 0.81 5.66 -28.02
C GLN A 325 2.02 4.73 -27.94
N THR A 326 1.86 3.56 -27.32
CA THR A 326 2.91 2.53 -27.27
C THR A 326 3.17 1.94 -28.65
N VAL A 327 2.11 1.64 -29.41
CA VAL A 327 2.22 1.11 -30.78
C VAL A 327 2.90 2.12 -31.71
N ALA A 328 2.56 3.42 -31.59
CA ALA A 328 3.18 4.48 -32.39
C ALA A 328 4.70 4.59 -32.20
N LYS A 329 5.25 4.20 -31.03
CA LYS A 329 6.72 4.15 -30.82
C LYS A 329 7.42 3.08 -31.65
N TYR A 330 6.69 2.10 -32.16
CA TYR A 330 7.20 1.03 -33.02
C TYR A 330 6.76 1.20 -34.48
N GLN A 331 6.39 2.41 -34.91
CA GLN A 331 5.91 2.67 -36.27
C GLN A 331 6.92 2.22 -37.34
N GLN A 332 8.21 2.47 -37.12
CA GLN A 332 9.27 2.02 -38.04
C GLN A 332 9.26 0.50 -38.26
N LEU A 333 8.99 -0.30 -37.23
CA LEU A 333 8.89 -1.76 -37.36
C LEU A 333 7.62 -2.20 -38.11
N ILE A 334 6.54 -1.41 -38.01
CA ILE A 334 5.28 -1.66 -38.73
C ILE A 334 5.47 -1.32 -40.21
N ASP A 335 6.10 -0.18 -40.51
CA ASP A 335 6.39 0.26 -41.87
C ASP A 335 7.37 -0.71 -42.57
N GLU A 336 8.40 -1.16 -41.86
CA GLU A 336 9.34 -2.17 -42.36
C GLU A 336 8.63 -3.50 -42.63
N PHE A 337 7.71 -3.92 -41.75
CA PHE A 337 6.91 -5.12 -41.97
C PHE A 337 5.97 -5.01 -43.18
N ASP A 338 5.41 -3.83 -43.41
CA ASP A 338 4.52 -3.57 -44.54
C ASP A 338 5.30 -3.56 -45.87
N TRP A 339 6.48 -2.92 -45.87
CA TRP A 339 7.37 -2.82 -47.02
C TRP A 339 8.00 -4.16 -47.45
N LEU A 340 8.49 -4.97 -46.49
CA LEU A 340 9.21 -6.21 -46.78
C LEU A 340 8.32 -7.36 -47.26
N ALA A 341 7.00 -7.24 -47.12
CA ALA A 341 6.10 -8.31 -47.46
C ALA A 341 5.53 -8.04 -48.87
N PRO A 342 5.92 -8.84 -49.90
CA PRO A 342 5.39 -8.69 -51.26
C PRO A 342 3.86 -8.77 -51.24
N GLU A 343 3.22 -8.06 -52.17
CA GLU A 343 1.76 -8.06 -52.35
C GLU A 343 1.21 -9.48 -52.21
N ALA A 344 0.27 -9.66 -51.29
CA ALA A 344 -0.49 -10.89 -51.24
C ALA A 344 -1.27 -11.02 -52.56
N PRO A 345 -1.39 -12.24 -53.14
CA PRO A 345 -2.04 -12.43 -54.42
C PRO A 345 -3.47 -11.89 -54.37
N ALA A 346 -3.88 -11.26 -55.48
CA ALA A 346 -5.17 -10.62 -55.68
C ALA A 346 -6.33 -11.41 -55.05
N PRO A 347 -7.29 -10.74 -54.41
CA PRO A 347 -8.47 -11.42 -53.86
C PRO A 347 -9.15 -12.18 -55.00
N LYS A 348 -9.34 -13.48 -54.82
CA LYS A 348 -10.21 -14.27 -55.72
C LYS A 348 -11.57 -13.59 -55.75
N GLU A 349 -12.04 -13.30 -56.96
CA GLU A 349 -13.39 -12.83 -57.23
C GLU A 349 -14.40 -13.77 -56.56
N GLU A 350 -14.91 -13.36 -55.39
CA GLU A 350 -16.18 -13.87 -54.89
C GLU A 350 -17.27 -13.17 -55.69
N GLY A 351 -17.94 -13.98 -56.51
CA GLY A 351 -18.91 -13.56 -57.51
C GLY A 351 -19.91 -12.53 -57.01
N ALA A 352 -20.17 -11.56 -57.88
CA ALA A 352 -21.18 -10.53 -57.75
C ALA A 352 -22.49 -11.05 -57.13
N ARG A 353 -22.74 -10.72 -55.87
CA ARG A 353 -24.10 -10.67 -55.33
C ARG A 353 -24.60 -9.24 -55.51
N GLN A 354 -25.63 -9.11 -56.35
CA GLN A 354 -26.34 -7.86 -56.60
C GLN A 354 -26.75 -7.18 -55.28
N PRO A 355 -26.69 -5.85 -55.19
CA PRO A 355 -27.18 -5.14 -54.03
C PRO A 355 -28.71 -5.28 -53.96
N MET A 356 -29.20 -6.07 -53.00
CA MET A 356 -30.60 -5.98 -52.60
C MET A 356 -30.81 -4.65 -51.89
N VAL A 357 -31.48 -3.73 -52.58
CA VAL A 357 -32.02 -2.50 -51.99
C VAL A 357 -33.14 -2.89 -51.04
N VAL A 358 -32.81 -3.11 -49.77
CA VAL A 358 -33.82 -3.23 -48.71
C VAL A 358 -34.14 -1.81 -48.24
N LYS A 359 -35.26 -1.28 -48.72
CA LYS A 359 -35.85 -0.03 -48.21
C LYS A 359 -36.14 -0.22 -46.73
N PHE A 360 -35.45 0.52 -45.86
CA PHE A 360 -35.90 0.67 -44.47
C PHE A 360 -37.20 1.47 -44.48
N ALA A 361 -38.33 0.77 -44.45
CA ALA A 361 -39.62 1.37 -44.17
C ALA A 361 -39.57 1.91 -42.73
N ALA A 362 -39.76 3.22 -42.59
CA ALA A 362 -40.03 3.85 -41.32
C ALA A 362 -41.38 3.31 -40.80
N CYS A 363 -41.35 2.36 -39.88
CA CYS A 363 -42.52 2.02 -39.07
C CYS A 363 -42.80 3.20 -38.12
N GLN A 364 -43.60 4.15 -38.59
CA GLN A 364 -44.34 5.06 -37.71
C GLN A 364 -45.34 4.22 -36.93
N ILE A 365 -45.08 4.02 -35.63
CA ILE A 365 -46.11 3.51 -34.72
C ILE A 365 -47.04 4.69 -34.41
N PRO A 366 -48.34 4.60 -34.73
CA PRO A 366 -49.30 5.67 -34.46
C PRO A 366 -49.48 5.87 -32.95
N ALA A 367 -49.65 7.13 -32.54
CA ALA A 367 -50.01 7.50 -31.18
C ALA A 367 -51.36 6.85 -30.78
N PRO A 368 -51.50 6.34 -29.55
CA PRO A 368 -52.80 5.91 -29.03
C PRO A 368 -53.75 7.12 -28.90
N PRO A 369 -55.06 6.95 -29.20
CA PRO A 369 -56.01 8.05 -29.29
C PRO A 369 -56.34 8.68 -27.93
N ALA A 370 -56.58 9.99 -27.98
CA ALA A 370 -57.05 10.80 -26.87
C ALA A 370 -58.43 10.34 -26.39
N ALA A 371 -58.54 9.95 -25.12
CA ALA A 371 -59.80 9.83 -24.41
C ALA A 371 -60.09 11.16 -23.70
N VAL A 372 -61.27 11.73 -23.96
CA VAL A 372 -61.82 12.93 -23.33
C VAL A 372 -62.74 12.52 -22.18
N GLY A 373 -62.48 13.06 -20.97
CA GLY A 373 -63.38 13.19 -19.80
C GLY A 373 -63.84 11.88 -19.13
N GLU A 374 -63.96 11.72 -17.80
CA GLU A 374 -64.04 12.63 -16.67
C GLU A 374 -63.83 11.84 -15.36
N SER A 375 -63.40 12.55 -14.31
CA SER A 375 -63.52 12.26 -12.87
C SER A 375 -62.59 11.23 -12.21
N GLY A 376 -61.99 11.63 -11.08
CA GLY A 376 -61.60 10.68 -10.02
C GLY A 376 -60.17 10.71 -9.48
N ILE A 377 -59.77 11.81 -8.84
CA ILE A 377 -59.02 11.87 -7.57
C ILE A 377 -57.66 11.12 -7.44
N ALA A 378 -56.63 11.95 -7.26
CA ALA A 378 -55.42 11.87 -6.42
C ALA A 378 -54.49 10.64 -6.52
N ALA A 379 -53.23 10.90 -6.87
CA ALA A 379 -52.13 10.83 -5.90
C ALA A 379 -50.80 11.34 -6.49
N VAL A 380 -50.25 12.35 -5.80
CA VAL A 380 -48.84 12.53 -5.40
C VAL A 380 -47.77 12.16 -6.41
N ASP A 381 -47.18 13.19 -7.01
CA ASP A 381 -45.87 13.12 -7.67
C ASP A 381 -44.87 13.97 -6.86
N SER A 382 -43.72 13.38 -6.52
CA SER A 382 -42.56 14.09 -5.95
C SER A 382 -41.65 14.56 -7.09
N PRO A 383 -41.22 15.83 -7.15
CA PRO A 383 -40.40 16.31 -8.24
C PRO A 383 -38.90 16.17 -7.96
N VAL A 384 -38.15 15.83 -9.00
CA VAL A 384 -36.72 16.13 -9.14
C VAL A 384 -36.60 17.25 -10.17
N ARG A 385 -35.98 18.39 -9.80
CA ARG A 385 -34.97 19.10 -10.62
C ARG A 385 -34.49 20.41 -9.98
N GLY A 386 -33.17 20.48 -9.84
CA GLY A 386 -32.29 21.61 -10.20
C GLY A 386 -32.62 23.02 -9.71
N ALA A 387 -31.81 23.53 -8.79
CA ALA A 387 -31.70 24.97 -8.55
C ALA A 387 -30.23 25.43 -8.63
N ARG A 388 -30.04 26.47 -9.45
CA ARG A 388 -28.84 27.29 -9.64
C ARG A 388 -28.39 27.92 -8.31
N LEU A 389 -27.09 27.89 -8.03
CA LEU A 389 -26.46 28.68 -6.97
C LEU A 389 -26.42 30.16 -7.40
N ARG A 390 -27.09 31.04 -6.64
CA ARG A 390 -26.87 32.49 -6.65
C ARG A 390 -26.08 32.87 -5.39
N LEU A 391 -25.02 33.63 -5.60
CA LEU A 391 -24.24 34.32 -4.58
C LEU A 391 -25.12 35.44 -3.99
N VAL A 392 -25.26 35.51 -2.66
CA VAL A 392 -25.85 36.66 -1.96
C VAL A 392 -24.91 37.09 -0.83
N VAL A 393 -24.56 38.36 -0.88
CA VAL A 393 -23.75 39.13 0.06
C VAL A 393 -24.66 39.68 1.16
N GLY A 394 -24.20 39.64 2.42
CA GLY A 394 -24.55 40.59 3.48
C GLY A 394 -25.86 40.35 4.26
N GLY A 395 -25.72 40.01 5.54
CA GLY A 395 -26.79 40.09 6.55
C GLY A 395 -26.20 40.03 7.96
N ALA A 396 -26.54 41.02 8.80
CA ALA A 396 -26.05 41.20 10.16
C ALA A 396 -26.56 40.11 11.15
N PRO A 397 -25.84 39.85 12.25
CA PRO A 397 -26.23 38.81 13.21
C PRO A 397 -27.39 39.26 14.12
N PRO A 398 -28.32 38.35 14.49
CA PRO A 398 -29.36 38.64 15.47
C PRO A 398 -28.82 38.58 16.91
N GLU A 399 -29.48 39.34 17.79
CA GLU A 399 -29.10 39.59 19.19
C GLU A 399 -29.16 38.36 20.10
N LEU A 400 -28.26 38.36 21.08
CA LEU A 400 -28.15 37.38 22.15
C LEU A 400 -29.19 37.66 23.24
N ASP A 401 -30.19 36.78 23.37
CA ASP A 401 -31.01 36.74 24.57
C ASP A 401 -30.29 35.94 25.66
N SER A 402 -30.11 36.61 26.80
CA SER A 402 -29.55 36.06 28.03
C SER A 402 -30.69 35.54 28.90
N SER A 403 -30.69 34.24 29.21
CA SER A 403 -31.38 33.64 30.35
C SER A 403 -30.70 32.33 30.72
#